data_AF-A0A1B9MXC7-F1
#
_entry.id   AF-A0A1B9MXC7-F1
#
_cell.length_a   1.000
_cell.length_b   1.000
_cell.length_c   1.000
_cell.angle_alpha   90.00
_cell.angle_beta   90.00
_cell.angle_gamma   90.00
#
_symmetry.space_group_name_H-M   'P 1'
#
loop_
_entity.id
_entity.type
_entity.pdbx_description
1 polymer ?
#
loop_
_entity_poly.entity_id
_entity_poly.type
_entity_poly.pdbx_seq_one_letter_code
_entity_poly.pdbx_strand_id
1 'polypeptide(L)'
;MEQNIKDYIISKRNNKILGFIEVCKDPKIPFLYSGKIIQNNFPKELVLILDEYVNAVNDLTFSILDEIEEEISKYKLYLGNKNIKIFLPHIDEENQEISFYTKYPSSSGFLDNSPLN
;
A
#
# COMPACT_ATOMS: atom_id res chain seq x y z
N MET A 1 14.51 15.52 12.63
CA MET A 1 13.82 15.63 11.32
C MET A 1 13.75 14.24 10.75
N GLU A 2 12.56 13.67 10.65
CA GLU A 2 12.38 12.41 9.93
C GLU A 2 12.70 12.64 8.46
N GLN A 3 13.53 11.79 7.86
CA GLN A 3 13.96 11.96 6.47
C GLN A 3 12.83 11.58 5.53
N ASN A 4 12.44 12.52 4.66
CA ASN A 4 11.63 12.21 3.50
C ASN A 4 12.38 11.24 2.59
N ILE A 5 11.70 10.18 2.19
CA ILE A 5 12.18 9.14 1.31
C ILE A 5 11.54 9.39 -0.06
N LYS A 6 12.38 9.52 -1.08
CA LYS A 6 11.94 9.51 -2.48
C LYS A 6 12.12 8.10 -3.03
N ASP A 7 11.04 7.52 -3.51
CA ASP A 7 11.03 6.18 -4.09
C ASP A 7 9.95 6.09 -5.17
N TYR A 8 9.79 4.90 -5.75
CA TYR A 8 8.70 4.59 -6.65
C TYR A 8 8.04 3.28 -6.24
N ILE A 9 6.74 3.18 -6.50
CA ILE A 9 5.98 1.96 -6.31
C ILE A 9 6.01 1.18 -7.61
N ILE A 10 6.39 -0.10 -7.52
CA ILE A 10 6.46 -1.02 -8.64
C ILE A 10 5.58 -2.24 -8.38
N SER A 11 4.84 -2.66 -9.42
CA SER A 11 4.23 -3.98 -9.48
C SER A 11 5.26 -4.99 -10.00
N LYS A 12 5.71 -5.91 -9.14
CA LYS A 12 6.63 -6.98 -9.57
C LYS A 12 5.95 -8.07 -10.39
N ARG A 13 4.62 -8.07 -10.49
CA ARG A 13 3.88 -8.99 -11.38
C ARG A 13 4.29 -8.80 -12.84
N ASN A 14 4.44 -7.55 -13.27
CA ASN A 14 4.72 -7.19 -14.66
C ASN A 14 5.87 -6.17 -14.78
N ASN A 15 6.59 -5.93 -13.68
CA ASN A 15 7.71 -4.99 -13.57
C ASN A 15 7.34 -3.54 -13.99
N LYS A 16 6.09 -3.12 -13.73
CA LYS A 16 5.58 -1.78 -14.10
C LYS A 16 5.68 -0.82 -12.92
N ILE A 17 6.26 0.35 -13.16
CA ILE A 17 6.24 1.48 -12.21
C ILE A 17 4.82 2.07 -12.18
N LEU A 18 4.23 2.12 -10.99
CA LEU A 18 2.87 2.59 -10.76
C LEU A 18 2.83 4.03 -10.23
N GLY A 19 3.90 4.52 -9.61
CA GLY A 19 3.96 5.92 -9.21
C GLY A 19 5.28 6.28 -8.55
N PHE A 20 5.63 7.56 -8.61
CA PHE A 20 6.76 8.14 -7.89
C PHE A 20 6.23 8.85 -6.65
N ILE A 21 6.90 8.68 -5.52
CA ILE A 21 6.42 9.13 -4.21
C ILE A 21 7.50 9.84 -3.41
N GLU A 22 7.07 10.74 -2.54
CA GLU A 22 7.88 11.34 -1.48
C GLU A 22 7.14 11.13 -0.15
N VAL A 23 7.67 10.26 0.71
CA VAL A 23 7.01 9.81 1.94
C VAL A 23 7.92 9.89 3.15
N CYS A 24 7.35 10.08 4.33
CA CYS A 24 8.04 9.95 5.61
C CYS A 24 7.45 8.78 6.39
N LYS A 25 8.23 8.28 7.35
CA LYS A 25 7.73 7.29 8.30
C LYS A 25 6.83 8.00 9.31
N ASP A 26 5.73 7.38 9.70
CA ASP A 26 4.91 7.89 10.80
C ASP A 26 5.63 7.70 12.16
N PRO A 27 5.73 8.73 13.00
CA PRO A 27 6.42 8.64 14.29
C PRO A 27 5.64 7.86 15.36
N LYS A 28 4.33 7.70 15.19
CA LYS A 28 3.41 7.08 16.16
C LYS A 28 3.01 5.66 15.75
N ILE A 29 2.95 5.38 14.46
CA ILE A 29 2.50 4.09 13.93
C ILE A 29 3.70 3.33 13.32
N PRO A 30 4.10 2.19 13.91
CA PRO A 30 5.20 1.40 13.37
C PRO A 30 4.96 0.99 11.92
N PHE A 31 6.02 1.04 11.11
CA PHE A 31 6.05 0.59 9.71
C PHE A 31 5.11 1.31 8.74
N LEU A 32 4.33 2.28 9.20
CA LEU A 32 3.50 3.14 8.37
C LEU A 32 4.36 4.24 7.74
N TYR A 33 4.14 4.46 6.45
CA TYR A 33 4.68 5.58 5.70
C TYR A 33 3.54 6.34 5.05
N SER A 34 3.67 7.65 4.97
CA SER A 34 2.70 8.52 4.30
C SER A 34 3.37 9.72 3.65
N GLY A 35 2.72 10.29 2.65
CA GLY A 35 3.22 11.46 1.95
C GLY A 35 2.56 11.67 0.59
N LYS A 36 3.31 12.24 -0.35
CA LYS A 36 2.79 12.69 -1.64
C LYS A 36 3.14 11.76 -2.79
N ILE A 37 2.21 11.63 -3.73
CA ILE A 37 2.42 11.05 -5.04
C ILE A 37 2.91 12.17 -5.97
N ILE A 38 4.14 12.06 -6.44
CA ILE A 38 4.77 13.02 -7.37
C ILE A 38 4.33 12.76 -8.81
N GLN A 39 4.12 11.49 -9.16
CA GLN A 39 3.58 11.07 -10.45
C GLN A 39 2.70 9.84 -10.25
N ASN A 40 1.44 9.93 -10.66
CA ASN A 40 0.45 8.86 -10.53
C ASN A 40 0.31 8.10 -11.86
N ASN A 41 0.64 6.82 -11.86
CA ASN A 41 0.41 5.88 -12.97
C ASN A 41 -0.31 4.60 -12.46
N PHE A 42 -1.03 4.69 -11.34
CA PHE A 42 -1.73 3.55 -10.75
C PHE A 42 -2.87 3.10 -11.69
N PRO A 43 -3.01 1.79 -11.96
CA PRO A 43 -4.13 1.28 -12.72
C PRO A 43 -5.44 1.55 -11.95
N LYS A 44 -6.47 2.04 -12.65
CA LYS A 44 -7.79 2.29 -12.04
C LYS A 44 -8.34 1.06 -11.31
N GLU A 45 -8.15 -0.13 -11.88
CA GLU A 45 -8.55 -1.40 -11.27
C GLU A 45 -7.90 -1.64 -9.90
N LEU A 46 -6.63 -1.26 -9.74
CA LEU A 46 -5.94 -1.36 -8.44
C LEU A 46 -6.47 -0.31 -7.46
N VAL A 47 -6.71 0.92 -7.89
CA VAL A 47 -7.26 1.96 -7.01
C VAL A 47 -8.65 1.53 -6.49
N LEU A 48 -9.52 1.08 -7.39
CA LEU A 48 -10.86 0.60 -7.06
C LEU A 48 -10.83 -0.54 -6.04
N ILE A 49 -9.95 -1.54 -6.21
CA ILE A 49 -9.91 -2.68 -5.30
C ILE A 49 -9.34 -2.30 -3.91
N LEU A 50 -8.47 -1.28 -3.85
CA LEU A 50 -7.99 -0.72 -2.59
C LEU A 50 -9.09 0.06 -1.86
N ASP A 51 -9.93 0.78 -2.61
CA ASP A 51 -11.10 1.47 -2.05
C ASP A 51 -12.15 0.47 -1.57
N GLU A 52 -12.39 -0.62 -2.31
CA GLU A 52 -13.24 -1.72 -1.89
C GLU A 52 -12.77 -2.35 -0.58
N TYR A 53 -11.45 -2.53 -0.40
CA TYR A 53 -10.89 -2.99 0.87
C TYR A 53 -11.25 -2.05 2.03
N VAL A 54 -11.05 -0.73 1.85
CA VAL A 54 -11.34 0.28 2.89
C VAL A 54 -12.83 0.27 3.23
N ASN A 55 -13.70 0.21 2.22
CA ASN A 55 -15.14 0.15 2.42
C ASN A 55 -15.57 -1.13 3.14
N ALA A 56 -15.03 -2.29 2.75
CA ALA A 56 -15.32 -3.56 3.42
C ALA A 56 -14.89 -3.57 4.89
N VAL A 57 -13.75 -2.95 5.22
CA VAL A 57 -13.30 -2.76 6.61
C VAL A 57 -14.26 -1.84 7.37
N ASN A 58 -14.65 -0.71 6.78
CA ASN A 58 -15.55 0.26 7.42
C ASN A 58 -16.96 -0.29 7.65
N ASP A 59 -17.48 -1.05 6.69
CA ASP A 59 -18.81 -1.67 6.74
C ASP A 59 -18.81 -3.01 7.52
N LEU A 60 -17.68 -3.39 8.13
CA LEU A 60 -17.50 -4.65 8.87
C LEU A 60 -17.88 -5.90 8.05
N THR A 61 -17.71 -5.83 6.72
CA THR A 61 -18.06 -6.91 5.79
C THR A 61 -16.84 -7.82 5.60
N PHE A 62 -16.50 -8.55 6.66
CA PHE A 62 -15.28 -9.37 6.70
C PHE A 62 -15.28 -10.58 5.76
N SER A 63 -16.45 -11.00 5.26
CA SER A 63 -16.58 -12.19 4.40
C SER A 63 -15.89 -12.06 3.05
N ILE A 64 -15.62 -10.84 2.58
CA ILE A 64 -14.99 -10.57 1.26
C ILE A 64 -13.54 -10.09 1.38
N LEU A 65 -13.03 -9.84 2.59
CA LEU A 65 -11.70 -9.25 2.76
C LEU A 65 -10.61 -10.16 2.23
N ASP A 66 -10.68 -11.47 2.49
CA ASP A 66 -9.67 -12.42 2.03
C ASP A 66 -9.56 -12.40 0.50
N GLU A 67 -10.70 -12.36 -0.21
CA GLU A 67 -10.74 -12.29 -1.68
C GLU A 67 -10.12 -10.98 -2.20
N ILE A 68 -10.45 -9.84 -1.58
CA ILE A 68 -9.89 -8.53 -1.94
C ILE A 68 -8.38 -8.51 -1.68
N GLU A 69 -7.92 -9.02 -0.54
CA GLU A 69 -6.50 -9.10 -0.20
C GLU A 69 -5.73 -9.99 -1.16
N GLU A 70 -6.31 -11.11 -1.58
CA GLU A 70 -5.74 -11.98 -2.61
C GLU A 70 -5.55 -11.21 -3.93
N GLU A 71 -6.56 -10.47 -4.40
CA GLU A 71 -6.46 -9.69 -5.63
C GLU A 71 -5.41 -8.57 -5.54
N ILE A 72 -5.34 -7.84 -4.42
CA ILE A 72 -4.30 -6.83 -4.16
C ILE A 72 -2.92 -7.51 -4.19
N SER A 73 -2.78 -8.67 -3.55
CA SER A 73 -1.49 -9.38 -3.45
C SER A 73 -0.92 -9.79 -4.81
N LYS A 74 -1.79 -10.04 -5.81
CA LYS A 74 -1.37 -10.36 -7.19
C LYS A 74 -0.51 -9.27 -7.81
N TYR A 75 -0.68 -8.01 -7.41
CA TYR A 75 0.15 -6.90 -7.92
C TYR A 75 1.59 -6.96 -7.41
N LYS A 76 1.86 -7.66 -6.30
CA LYS A 76 3.20 -7.75 -5.70
C LYS A 76 3.85 -6.37 -5.63
N LEU A 77 3.27 -5.49 -4.82
CA LEU A 77 3.68 -4.08 -4.71
C LEU A 77 4.94 -3.91 -3.85
N TYR A 78 5.90 -3.12 -4.35
CA TYR A 78 7.17 -2.84 -3.67
C TYR A 78 7.58 -1.39 -3.83
N LEU A 79 8.35 -0.89 -2.88
CA LEU A 79 9.28 0.22 -3.07
C LEU A 79 10.43 -0.25 -3.95
N GLY A 80 10.61 0.38 -5.10
CA GLY A 80 11.52 -0.08 -6.12
C GLY A 80 12.99 0.09 -5.78
N ASN A 81 13.41 1.26 -5.28
CA ASN A 81 14.81 1.50 -4.91
C ASN A 81 15.23 0.65 -3.71
N LYS A 82 14.34 0.54 -2.72
CA LYS A 82 14.62 -0.19 -1.48
C LYS A 82 14.35 -1.69 -1.56
N ASN A 83 13.66 -2.14 -2.60
CA ASN A 83 13.23 -3.53 -2.76
C ASN A 83 12.38 -4.05 -1.56
N ILE A 84 11.58 -3.17 -0.96
CA ILE A 84 10.74 -3.48 0.22
C ILE A 84 9.30 -3.68 -0.22
N LYS A 85 8.66 -4.78 0.23
CA LYS A 85 7.24 -5.04 -0.03
C LYS A 85 6.39 -4.02 0.73
N ILE A 86 5.31 -3.57 0.09
CA ILE A 86 4.33 -2.71 0.74
C ILE A 86 2.98 -3.41 0.86
N PHE A 87 2.22 -3.03 1.88
CA PHE A 87 0.94 -3.62 2.23
C PHE A 87 -0.09 -2.52 2.42
N LEU A 88 -1.33 -2.85 2.03
CA LEU A 88 -2.53 -2.03 2.22
C LEU A 88 -2.30 -0.54 1.85
N PRO A 89 -1.83 -0.25 0.61
CA PRO A 89 -1.68 1.14 0.21
C PRO A 89 -3.05 1.81 0.13
N HIS A 90 -3.18 2.99 0.72
CA HIS A 90 -4.33 3.87 0.52
C HIS A 90 -3.90 5.03 -0.38
N ILE A 91 -4.63 5.26 -1.47
CA ILE A 91 -4.34 6.26 -2.49
C ILE A 91 -5.47 7.28 -2.47
N ASP A 92 -5.14 8.52 -2.10
CA ASP A 92 -6.05 9.65 -2.21
C ASP A 92 -5.72 10.39 -3.51
N GLU A 93 -6.50 10.13 -4.55
CA GLU A 93 -6.31 10.75 -5.87
C GLU A 93 -6.59 12.26 -5.87
N GLU A 94 -7.48 12.74 -5.00
CA GLU A 94 -7.85 14.16 -4.93
C GLU A 94 -6.72 15.00 -4.35
N ASN A 95 -6.09 14.52 -3.27
CA ASN A 95 -5.01 15.22 -2.58
C ASN A 95 -3.61 14.81 -3.04
N GLN A 96 -3.52 13.85 -3.97
CA GLN A 96 -2.27 13.22 -4.43
C GLN A 96 -1.47 12.66 -3.26
N GLU A 97 -2.14 11.98 -2.35
CA GLU A 97 -1.55 11.41 -1.16
C GLU A 97 -1.54 9.88 -1.21
N ILE A 98 -0.57 9.32 -0.51
CA ILE A 98 -0.47 7.89 -0.33
C ILE A 98 -0.01 7.56 1.08
N SER A 99 -0.56 6.49 1.61
CA SER A 99 0.00 5.82 2.79
C SER A 99 0.07 4.32 2.55
N PHE A 100 1.00 3.64 3.22
CA PHE A 100 1.16 2.20 3.15
C PHE A 100 2.00 1.68 4.31
N TYR A 101 1.89 0.38 4.57
CA TYR A 101 2.76 -0.29 5.53
C TYR A 101 3.91 -1.04 4.84
N THR A 102 5.05 -1.12 5.54
CA THR A 102 6.21 -1.95 5.14
C THR A 102 6.25 -3.31 5.84
N LYS A 103 5.31 -3.54 6.77
CA LYS A 103 4.98 -4.85 7.36
C LYS A 103 3.46 -4.99 7.42
N TYR A 104 2.94 -6.19 7.25
CA TYR A 104 1.50 -6.42 7.25
C TYR A 104 0.93 -6.24 8.68
N PRO A 105 -0.02 -5.32 8.90
CA PRO A 105 -0.64 -5.13 10.20
C PRO A 105 -1.62 -6.28 10.50
N SER A 106 -1.64 -6.75 11.74
CA SER A 106 -2.50 -7.84 12.22
C SER A 106 -2.94 -7.59 13.66
N SER A 107 -3.90 -8.38 14.16
CA SER A 107 -4.39 -8.29 15.54
C SER A 107 -3.31 -8.58 16.60
N SER A 108 -2.23 -9.28 16.23
CA SER A 108 -1.11 -9.64 17.11
C SER A 108 0.15 -8.78 16.89
N GLY A 109 0.08 -7.75 16.04
CA GLY A 109 1.21 -6.87 15.72
C GLY A 109 1.50 -6.83 14.23
N PHE A 110 2.77 -6.90 13.84
CA PHE A 110 3.20 -6.75 12.44
C PHE A 110 3.91 -8.00 11.92
N LEU A 111 3.48 -8.49 10.77
CA LEU A 111 4.05 -9.65 10.09
C LEU A 111 4.93 -9.22 8.91
N ASP A 112 5.96 -10.01 8.61
CA ASP A 112 6.80 -9.76 7.42
C ASP A 112 6.06 -10.04 6.11
N ASN A 113 5.00 -10.85 6.15
CA ASN A 113 4.09 -11.14 5.04
C ASN A 113 2.63 -11.20 5.50
N SER A 114 1.71 -11.01 4.55
CA SER A 114 0.28 -11.33 4.76
C SER A 114 0.13 -12.83 4.98
N PRO A 115 -0.80 -13.27 5.86
CA PRO A 115 -1.03 -14.70 6.16
C PRO A 115 -1.45 -15.54 4.95
N LEU A 116 -1.84 -14.89 3.84
CA LEU A 116 -2.21 -15.54 2.58
C LEU A 116 -1.00 -15.83 1.66
N ASN A 117 0.24 -15.50 2.07
CA ASN A 117 1.47 -15.63 1.24
C ASN A 117 2.62 -16.37 1.93
#